data_AF-A0A1F6Y6U3-F1
#
_entry.id   AF-A0A1F6Y6U3-F1
#
_cell.length_a   1.000
_cell.length_b   1.000
_cell.length_c   1.000
_cell.angle_alpha   90.00
_cell.angle_beta   90.00
_cell.angle_gamma   90.00
#
_symmetry.space_group_name_H-M   'P 1'
#
loop_
_entity.id
_entity.type
_entity.pdbx_description
1 polymer ?
#
loop_
_entity_poly.entity_id
_entity_poly.type
_entity_poly.pdbx_seq_one_letter_code
_entity_poly.pdbx_strand_id
1 'polypeptide(L)'
;MYCKKCGNKLLGKEKFCGKCGNGVAIQLNPEVQEPENHFSETNQNLCEVCGQPGELKYVVFYENRGAIVMRYHREIRGNLCKSCIDKYFWKFTLITLCIGWLGVISFIVAPFYILNNVFRYIGTKIK
;
A
#
# COMPACT_ATOMS: atom_id res chain seq x y z
N MET A 1 -53.56 0.16 0.78
CA MET A 1 -54.63 0.32 1.81
C MET A 1 -55.62 1.40 1.37
N TYR A 2 -56.79 1.54 1.99
CA TYR A 2 -57.79 2.55 1.61
C TYR A 2 -58.07 3.53 2.76
N CYS A 3 -58.34 4.79 2.46
CA CYS A 3 -58.69 5.81 3.45
C CYS A 3 -60.03 5.47 4.12
N LYS A 4 -60.05 5.34 5.45
CA LYS A 4 -61.27 5.02 6.21
C LYS A 4 -62.36 6.10 6.11
N LYS A 5 -62.02 7.33 5.72
CA LYS A 5 -62.98 8.43 5.60
C LYS A 5 -63.62 8.53 4.21
N CYS A 6 -62.85 8.43 3.13
CA CYS A 6 -63.36 8.67 1.77
C CYS A 6 -63.16 7.51 0.80
N GLY A 7 -62.58 6.39 1.25
CA GLY A 7 -62.35 5.20 0.43
C GLY A 7 -61.24 5.34 -0.61
N ASN A 8 -60.50 6.47 -0.67
CA ASN A 8 -59.44 6.62 -1.66
C ASN A 8 -58.29 5.62 -1.44
N LYS A 9 -57.68 5.14 -2.53
CA LYS A 9 -56.53 4.23 -2.48
C LYS A 9 -55.30 4.98 -1.99
N LEU A 10 -54.58 4.39 -1.03
CA LEU A 10 -53.39 4.93 -0.39
C LEU A 10 -52.15 4.09 -0.76
N LEU A 11 -51.03 4.77 -1.03
CA LEU A 11 -49.75 4.21 -1.46
C LEU A 11 -48.87 3.75 -0.28
N GLY A 12 -49.25 4.06 0.96
CA GLY A 12 -48.60 3.52 2.16
C GLY A 12 -47.50 4.41 2.76
N LYS A 13 -47.18 5.55 2.14
CA LYS A 13 -46.13 6.47 2.61
C LYS A 13 -46.64 7.87 2.98
N GLU A 14 -47.89 8.18 2.67
CA GLU A 14 -48.50 9.48 2.94
C GLU A 14 -49.10 9.61 4.36
N LYS A 15 -48.81 10.74 5.03
CA LYS A 15 -49.33 11.06 6.37
C LYS A 15 -50.80 11.49 6.34
N PHE A 16 -51.27 11.94 5.18
CA PHE A 16 -52.62 12.45 4.95
C PHE A 16 -53.16 11.94 3.62
N CYS A 17 -54.46 11.69 3.56
CA CYS A 17 -55.13 11.30 2.31
C CYS A 17 -55.18 12.49 1.34
N GLY A 18 -54.52 12.38 0.18
CA GLY A 18 -54.49 13.47 -0.83
C GLY A 18 -55.84 13.86 -1.44
N LYS A 19 -56.90 13.06 -1.23
CA LYS A 19 -58.25 13.37 -1.73
C LYS A 19 -59.11 14.15 -0.73
N CYS A 20 -59.06 13.81 0.56
CA CYS A 20 -59.97 14.38 1.56
C CYS A 20 -59.27 15.02 2.78
N GLY A 21 -57.94 15.03 2.80
CA GLY A 21 -57.12 15.62 3.85
C GLY A 21 -57.11 14.87 5.18
N ASN A 22 -57.80 13.72 5.30
CA ASN A 22 -57.85 13.00 6.56
C ASN A 22 -56.47 12.46 6.95
N GLY A 23 -56.10 12.60 8.24
CA GLY A 23 -54.90 11.98 8.78
C GLY A 23 -54.96 10.45 8.66
N VAL A 24 -53.86 9.85 8.23
CA VAL A 24 -53.71 8.41 8.10
C VAL A 24 -52.57 7.98 9.01
N ALA A 25 -52.83 7.06 9.94
CA ALA A 25 -51.79 6.46 10.76
C ALA A 25 -50.88 5.61 9.87
N ILE A 26 -49.69 6.10 9.55
CA ILE A 26 -48.65 5.32 8.88
C ILE A 26 -48.06 4.38 9.94
N GLN A 27 -48.18 3.08 9.72
CA GLN A 27 -47.29 2.12 10.37
C GLN A 27 -46.00 2.11 9.55
N LEU A 28 -44.99 2.83 10.03
CA LEU A 28 -43.62 2.67 9.55
C LEU A 28 -43.20 1.27 9.99
N ASN A 29 -43.28 0.27 9.10
CA ASN A 29 -42.51 -0.95 9.28
C ASN A 29 -41.03 -0.54 9.15
N PRO A 30 -40.19 -0.71 10.20
CA PRO A 30 -38.77 -0.37 10.14
C PRO A 30 -37.98 -1.49 9.44
N GLU A 31 -38.45 -1.95 8.29
CA GLU A 31 -37.77 -2.98 7.48
C GLU A 31 -37.75 -2.53 6.02
N VAL A 32 -36.96 -1.50 5.77
CA VAL A 32 -36.34 -1.32 4.47
C VAL A 32 -34.87 -1.66 4.71
N GLN A 33 -34.53 -2.92 4.48
CA GLN A 33 -33.15 -3.34 4.35
C GLN A 33 -32.55 -2.55 3.17
N GLU A 34 -31.63 -1.65 3.51
CA GLU A 34 -30.60 -1.17 2.59
C GLU A 34 -30.00 -2.40 1.90
N PRO A 35 -29.71 -2.40 0.59
CA PRO A 35 -29.04 -3.53 -0.03
C PRO A 35 -27.70 -3.66 0.67
N GLU A 36 -27.64 -4.59 1.61
CA GLU A 36 -26.45 -5.09 2.25
C GLU A 36 -25.61 -5.64 1.12
N ASN A 37 -24.74 -4.76 0.62
CA ASN A 37 -23.55 -5.15 -0.08
C ASN A 37 -22.79 -5.99 0.94
N HIS A 38 -23.09 -7.28 0.94
CA HIS A 38 -22.43 -8.29 1.73
C HIS A 38 -21.04 -8.49 1.10
N PHE A 39 -20.24 -7.43 1.06
CA PHE A 39 -18.81 -7.53 0.97
C PHE A 39 -18.38 -8.07 2.32
N SER A 40 -18.30 -9.41 2.37
CA SER A 40 -17.70 -10.14 3.46
C SER A 40 -16.38 -9.46 3.84
N GLU A 41 -16.36 -8.76 4.98
CA GLU A 41 -15.16 -8.50 5.78
C GLU A 41 -14.63 -9.83 6.30
N THR A 42 -14.28 -10.72 5.38
CA THR A 42 -13.24 -11.69 5.63
C THR A 42 -11.99 -10.87 5.85
N ASN A 43 -11.68 -10.61 7.13
CA ASN A 43 -10.34 -10.34 7.66
C ASN A 43 -9.39 -11.49 7.27
N GLN A 44 -9.23 -11.71 5.97
CA GLN A 44 -8.12 -12.47 5.45
C GLN A 44 -6.96 -11.49 5.48
N ASN A 45 -6.09 -11.67 6.47
CA ASN A 45 -4.78 -11.07 6.49
C ASN A 45 -4.02 -11.56 5.24
N LEU A 46 -4.25 -10.91 4.10
CA LEU A 46 -3.63 -11.21 2.81
C LEU A 46 -2.32 -10.45 2.69
N CYS A 47 -1.26 -11.16 2.34
CA CYS A 47 0.04 -10.54 2.12
C CYS A 47 -0.03 -9.49 1.00
N GLU A 48 0.44 -8.28 1.27
CA GLU A 48 0.39 -7.15 0.31
C GLU A 48 1.25 -7.39 -0.95
N VAL A 49 2.13 -8.40 -0.94
CA VAL A 49 2.96 -8.76 -2.10
C VAL A 49 2.39 -9.92 -2.90
N CYS A 50 2.07 -11.04 -2.24
CA CYS A 50 1.71 -12.28 -2.94
C CYS A 50 0.21 -12.61 -2.88
N GLY A 51 -0.56 -11.84 -2.10
CA GLY A 51 -1.99 -12.05 -1.93
C GLY A 51 -2.37 -13.35 -1.22
N GLN A 52 -1.42 -14.07 -0.61
CA GLN A 52 -1.73 -15.30 0.12
C GLN A 52 -2.20 -14.97 1.55
N PRO A 53 -3.24 -15.66 2.07
CA PRO A 53 -3.68 -15.51 3.44
C PRO A 53 -2.67 -16.13 4.41
N GLY A 54 -2.44 -15.49 5.56
CA GLY A 54 -1.59 -16.06 6.60
C GLY A 54 -1.30 -15.10 7.74
N GLU A 55 -0.36 -15.48 8.61
CA GLU A 55 0.20 -14.59 9.61
C GLU A 55 1.06 -13.53 8.92
N LEU A 56 0.64 -12.27 9.04
CA LEU A 56 1.34 -11.14 8.46
C LEU A 56 2.03 -10.32 9.54
N LYS A 57 3.16 -9.73 9.16
CA LYS A 57 3.87 -8.76 9.98
C LYS A 57 4.19 -7.53 9.17
N TYR A 58 3.90 -6.36 9.74
CA TYR A 58 4.34 -5.09 9.16
C TYR A 58 5.86 -5.00 9.23
N VAL A 59 6.50 -4.85 8.07
CA VAL A 59 7.95 -4.67 7.97
C VAL A 59 8.29 -3.62 6.93
N VAL A 60 9.47 -3.05 7.07
CA VAL A 60 10.06 -2.12 6.11
C VAL A 60 11.48 -2.56 5.80
N PHE A 61 11.75 -2.85 4.53
CA PHE A 61 13.10 -3.17 4.06
C PHE A 61 13.59 -2.17 3.03
N TYR A 62 14.89 -1.87 3.08
CA TYR A 62 15.58 -0.95 2.19
C TYR A 62 16.65 -1.68 1.39
N GLU A 63 16.69 -1.45 0.08
CA GLU A 63 17.75 -1.90 -0.82
C GLU A 63 18.59 -0.68 -1.20
N ASN A 64 19.91 -0.77 -1.02
CA ASN A 64 20.85 0.22 -1.50
C ASN A 64 21.72 -0.39 -2.61
N ARG A 65 21.51 0.04 -3.86
CA ARG A 65 22.40 -0.29 -4.97
C ARG A 65 23.30 0.90 -5.29
N GLY A 66 24.59 0.75 -5.06
CA GLY A 66 25.59 1.70 -5.51
C GLY A 66 25.93 1.43 -6.98
N ALA A 67 25.72 2.42 -7.85
CA ALA A 67 26.47 2.56 -9.10
C ALA A 67 27.61 3.56 -8.87
N ILE A 68 28.61 3.60 -9.76
CA ILE A 68 29.87 4.37 -9.55
C ILE A 68 29.63 5.84 -9.17
N VAL A 69 28.60 6.48 -9.73
CA VAL A 69 28.29 7.90 -9.45
C VAL A 69 26.91 8.09 -8.81
N MET A 70 25.99 7.14 -9.02
CA MET A 70 24.59 7.29 -8.64
C MET A 70 24.13 6.15 -7.73
N ARG A 71 23.29 6.49 -6.76
CA ARG A 71 22.73 5.53 -5.81
C ARG A 71 21.27 5.29 -6.15
N TYR A 72 20.91 4.03 -6.37
CA TYR A 72 19.50 3.63 -6.49
C TYR A 72 19.04 3.05 -5.15
N HIS A 73 18.07 3.71 -4.53
CA HIS A 73 17.40 3.19 -3.34
C HIS A 73 16.04 2.61 -3.75
N ARG A 74 15.70 1.45 -3.18
CA ARG A 74 14.35 0.88 -3.24
C ARG A 74 13.89 0.55 -1.84
N GLU A 75 12.59 0.57 -1.64
CA GLU A 75 11.99 0.17 -0.38
C GLU A 75 10.74 -0.68 -0.62
N ILE A 76 10.45 -1.55 0.34
CA ILE A 76 9.20 -2.28 0.43
C ILE A 76 8.66 -2.12 1.85
N ARG A 77 7.37 -1.76 1.94
CA ARG A 77 6.66 -1.46 3.19
C ARG A 77 5.31 -2.14 3.13
N GLY A 78 4.88 -2.79 4.21
CA GLY A 78 3.57 -3.41 4.27
C GLY A 78 3.50 -4.62 5.20
N ASN A 79 2.31 -5.20 5.31
CA ASN A 79 2.06 -6.45 6.01
C ASN A 79 2.39 -7.65 5.09
N LEU A 80 3.50 -8.31 5.39
CA LEU A 80 4.02 -9.41 4.58
C LEU A 80 3.95 -10.75 5.31
N CYS A 81 3.73 -11.83 4.55
CA CYS A 81 3.85 -13.19 5.07
C CYS A 81 5.33 -13.59 5.25
N LYS A 82 5.61 -14.55 6.13
CA LYS A 82 6.97 -15.03 6.44
C LYS A 82 7.82 -15.34 5.20
N SER A 83 7.25 -16.02 4.20
CA SER A 83 7.98 -16.37 2.97
C SER A 83 8.40 -15.14 2.16
N CYS A 84 7.53 -14.12 2.06
CA CYS A 84 7.88 -12.86 1.40
C CYS A 84 8.93 -12.10 2.22
N ILE A 85 8.79 -12.08 3.55
CA ILE A 85 9.77 -11.45 4.44
C ILE A 85 11.16 -12.05 4.23
N ASP A 86 11.30 -13.39 4.32
CA ASP A 86 12.60 -14.06 4.13
C ASP A 86 13.18 -13.77 2.74
N LYS A 87 12.36 -13.78 1.69
CA LYS A 87 12.78 -13.49 0.31
C LYS A 87 13.32 -12.07 0.15
N TYR A 88 12.58 -11.06 0.60
CA TYR A 88 13.00 -9.66 0.45
C TYR A 88 14.14 -9.31 1.40
N PHE A 89 14.17 -9.88 2.60
CA PHE A 89 15.27 -9.73 3.54
C PHE A 89 16.59 -10.18 2.91
N TRP A 90 16.67 -11.42 2.43
CA TRP A 90 17.89 -11.94 1.82
C TRP A 90 18.27 -11.19 0.55
N LYS A 91 17.30 -10.90 -0.31
CA LYS A 91 17.54 -10.14 -1.54
C LYS A 91 18.12 -8.75 -1.24
N PHE A 92 17.44 -7.96 -0.42
CA PHE A 92 17.84 -6.57 -0.17
C PHE A 92 19.13 -6.49 0.63
N THR A 93 19.30 -7.38 1.62
CA THR A 93 20.51 -7.45 2.44
C THR A 93 21.72 -7.83 1.61
N LEU A 94 21.64 -8.90 0.81
CA LEU A 94 22.78 -9.40 0.04
C LEU A 94 23.16 -8.43 -1.08
N ILE A 95 22.19 -7.82 -1.75
CA ILE A 95 22.45 -6.77 -2.74
C ILE A 95 23.13 -5.56 -2.08
N THR A 96 22.60 -5.10 -0.94
CA THR A 96 23.15 -3.94 -0.22
C THR A 96 24.57 -4.22 0.28
N LEU A 97 24.82 -5.43 0.79
CA LEU A 97 26.12 -5.83 1.32
C LEU A 97 27.16 -6.01 0.22
N CYS A 98 26.80 -6.67 -0.89
CA CYS A 98 27.76 -6.94 -1.97
C CYS A 98 28.00 -5.74 -2.89
N ILE A 99 26.96 -4.95 -3.19
CA ILE A 99 27.00 -3.93 -4.25
C ILE A 99 26.88 -2.51 -3.69
N GLY A 100 26.18 -2.33 -2.57
CA GLY A 100 25.79 -1.02 -2.04
C GLY A 100 26.94 -0.06 -1.76
N TRP A 101 28.09 -0.56 -1.30
CA TRP A 101 29.26 0.25 -0.98
C TRP A 101 30.25 0.42 -2.14
N LEU A 102 30.19 -0.42 -3.19
CA LEU A 102 31.29 -0.54 -4.16
C LEU A 102 31.48 0.74 -4.96
N GLY A 103 30.38 1.40 -5.32
CA GLY A 103 30.41 2.71 -5.98
C GLY A 103 31.01 3.79 -5.09
N VAL A 104 30.61 3.87 -3.82
CA VAL A 104 31.08 4.89 -2.87
C VAL A 104 32.57 4.72 -2.56
N ILE A 105 33.03 3.48 -2.32
CA ILE A 105 34.43 3.20 -2.05
C ILE A 105 35.29 3.58 -3.27
N SER A 106 34.87 3.17 -4.47
CA SER A 106 35.62 3.48 -5.70
C SER A 106 35.68 4.98 -5.96
N PHE A 107 34.58 5.72 -5.74
CA PHE A 107 34.53 7.17 -5.91
C PHE A 107 35.51 7.91 -4.97
N ILE A 108 35.70 7.42 -3.75
CA ILE A 108 36.64 8.02 -2.78
C ILE A 108 38.07 7.58 -3.05
N VAL A 109 38.32 6.29 -3.29
CA VAL A 109 39.67 5.72 -3.38
C VAL A 109 40.33 6.00 -4.75
N ALA A 110 39.56 6.02 -5.84
CA ALA A 110 40.12 6.20 -7.19
C ALA A 110 40.87 7.54 -7.38
N PRO A 111 40.39 8.70 -6.90
CA PRO A 111 41.15 9.95 -6.95
C PRO A 111 42.53 9.84 -6.28
N PHE A 112 42.64 9.16 -5.14
CA PHE A 112 43.93 8.97 -4.46
C PHE A 112 44.88 8.10 -5.28
N TYR A 113 44.39 7.01 -5.86
CA TYR A 113 45.23 6.18 -6.75
C TYR A 113 45.67 6.95 -8.00
N ILE A 114 44.79 7.75 -8.60
CA ILE A 114 45.13 8.59 -9.75
C ILE A 114 46.22 9.59 -9.36
N LEU A 115 46.05 10.33 -8.26
CA LEU A 115 47.04 11.29 -7.78
C LEU A 115 48.39 10.61 -7.52
N ASN A 116 48.40 9.48 -6.81
CA ASN A 116 49.63 8.73 -6.55
C ASN A 116 50.35 8.29 -7.85
N ASN A 117 49.59 7.79 -8.83
CA ASN A 117 50.15 7.40 -10.12
C ASN A 117 50.72 8.61 -10.88
N VAL A 118 50.03 9.75 -10.84
CA VAL A 118 50.49 11.01 -11.46
C VAL A 118 51.76 11.52 -10.80
N PHE A 119 51.85 11.57 -9.47
CA PHE A 119 53.06 12.00 -8.75
C PHE A 119 54.27 11.13 -9.10
N ARG A 120 54.09 9.80 -9.11
CA ARG A 120 55.16 8.87 -9.49
C ARG A 120 55.58 9.05 -10.94
N TYR A 121 54.63 9.28 -11.85
CA TYR A 121 54.94 9.54 -13.27
C TYR A 121 55.71 10.85 -13.47
N ILE A 122 55.26 11.95 -12.86
CA ILE A 122 55.94 13.25 -12.94
C ILE A 122 57.37 13.16 -12.38
N GLY A 123 57.56 12.45 -11.27
CA GLY A 123 58.89 12.21 -10.69
C GLY A 123 59.87 11.48 -11.63
N THR A 124 59.39 10.78 -12.66
CA THR A 124 60.28 10.20 -13.70
C THR A 124 60.73 11.21 -14.75
N LYS A 125 60.05 12.36 -14.85
CA LYS A 125 60.28 13.39 -15.88
C LYS A 125 61.05 14.59 -15.36
N ILE A 126 61.00 14.85 -14.06
CA ILE A 126 61.82 15.86 -13.41
C ILE A 126 63.19 15.21 -13.15
N LYS A 127 64.17 15.56 -13.98
CA LYS A 127 65.57 15.22 -13.86
C LYS A 127 66.36 16.50 -13.67
#